data_AF-A0A2G6CKX6-F1
#
_entry.id   AF-A0A2G6CKX6-F1
#
_cell.length_a   1.000
_cell.length_b   1.000
_cell.length_c   1.000
_cell.angle_alpha   90.00
_cell.angle_beta   90.00
_cell.angle_gamma   90.00
#
_symmetry.space_group_name_H-M   'P 1'
#
loop_
_entity.id
_entity.type
_entity.pdbx_description
1 polymer ?
#
loop_
_entity_poly.entity_id
_entity_poly.type
_entity_poly.pdbx_seq_one_letter_code
_entity_poly.pdbx_strand_id
1 'polypeptide(L)'
;MRSLLKRFRRDQRGQGMTEYIIIVALIAIAAIGVVTIFGDNIRDLFAGATNALAGETKVKVGSERARTSHTKSRTLKNFAQDNKGSNQ
;
A
#
# COMPACT_ATOMS: atom_id res chain seq x y z
N MET A 1 -13.51 -17.95 55.13
CA MET A 1 -13.96 -18.02 53.71
C MET A 1 -13.57 -16.78 52.90
N ARG A 2 -12.27 -16.47 52.73
CA ARG A 2 -11.82 -15.34 51.87
C ARG A 2 -10.62 -15.66 50.97
N SER A 3 -10.18 -16.93 50.87
CA SER A 3 -8.98 -17.29 50.11
C SER A 3 -9.23 -17.98 48.76
N LEU A 4 -10.48 -18.26 48.38
CA LEU A 4 -10.78 -19.00 47.13
C LEU A 4 -10.92 -18.12 45.88
N LEU A 5 -11.15 -16.81 46.03
CA LEU A 5 -11.28 -15.87 44.90
C LEU A 5 -9.94 -15.37 44.34
N LYS A 6 -8.80 -15.72 44.97
CA LYS A 6 -7.48 -15.16 44.61
C LYS A 6 -6.73 -15.98 43.55
N ARG A 7 -7.25 -17.15 43.16
CA ARG A 7 -6.63 -18.04 42.15
C ARG A 7 -7.02 -17.72 40.70
N PHE A 8 -8.08 -16.95 40.47
CA PHE A 8 -8.44 -16.51 39.11
C PHE A 8 -7.66 -15.29 38.59
N ARG A 9 -6.70 -14.75 39.36
CA ARG A 9 -6.01 -13.49 39.04
C ARG A 9 -4.51 -13.62 38.78
N ARG A 10 -3.94 -14.81 38.56
CA ARG A 10 -2.49 -14.95 38.41
C ARG A 10 -2.06 -16.17 37.61
N ASP A 11 -2.41 -16.19 36.33
CA ASP A 11 -1.63 -16.92 35.32
C ASP A 11 -1.28 -15.96 34.18
N GLN A 12 -0.48 -14.95 34.52
CA GLN A 12 0.04 -13.91 33.61
C GLN A 12 1.39 -14.30 32.96
N ARG A 13 1.76 -15.59 32.96
CA ARG A 13 2.99 -16.06 32.33
C ARG A 13 2.64 -16.74 31.02
N GLY A 14 2.57 -15.93 29.96
CA GLY A 14 2.26 -16.36 28.59
C GLY A 14 1.06 -15.65 27.94
N GLN A 15 0.24 -14.96 28.74
CA GLN A 15 -1.04 -14.38 28.30
C GLN A 15 -0.92 -13.23 27.30
N GLY A 16 0.23 -12.56 27.16
CA GLY A 16 0.34 -11.39 26.27
C GLY A 16 1.17 -11.60 24.99
N MET A 17 2.24 -12.39 25.04
CA MET A 17 3.26 -12.37 23.97
C MET A 17 2.71 -12.84 22.63
N THR A 18 1.98 -13.96 22.60
CA THR A 18 1.40 -14.49 21.36
C THR A 18 0.19 -13.70 20.89
N GLU A 19 -0.64 -13.19 21.82
CA GLU A 19 -1.80 -12.36 21.48
C GLU A 19 -1.38 -11.03 20.85
N TYR A 20 -0.36 -10.37 21.42
CA TYR A 20 0.20 -9.16 20.83
C TYR A 20 0.86 -9.43 19.48
N ILE A 21 1.57 -10.55 19.31
CA ILE A 21 2.14 -10.94 18.01
C ILE A 21 1.04 -11.12 16.96
N ILE A 22 -0.08 -11.76 17.31
CA ILE A 22 -1.21 -11.95 16.39
C ILE A 22 -1.83 -10.60 16.01
N ILE A 23 -2.06 -9.71 16.98
CA ILE A 23 -2.61 -8.37 16.70
C ILE A 23 -1.66 -7.57 15.80
N VAL A 24 -0.35 -7.61 16.07
CA VAL A 24 0.66 -6.94 15.23
C VAL A 24 0.68 -7.51 13.81
N ALA A 25 0.58 -8.83 13.65
CA ALA A 25 0.51 -9.47 12.34
C ALA A 25 -0.73 -9.02 11.55
N LEU A 26 -1.89 -8.91 12.20
CA LEU A 26 -3.12 -8.41 11.57
C LEU A 26 -3.00 -6.94 11.15
N ILE A 27 -2.41 -6.09 12.00
CA ILE A 27 -2.15 -4.68 11.66
C ILE A 27 -1.17 -4.58 10.48
N ALA A 28 -0.13 -5.40 10.44
CA ALA A 28 0.85 -5.40 9.35
C ALA A 28 0.20 -5.75 8.00
N ILE A 29 -0.65 -6.78 7.95
CA ILE A 29 -1.39 -7.15 6.73
C ILE A 29 -2.31 -6.01 6.29
N ALA A 30 -3.06 -5.41 7.22
CA ALA A 30 -3.92 -4.27 6.91
C ALA A 30 -3.11 -3.07 6.39
N ALA A 31 -1.95 -2.77 6.99
CA ALA A 31 -1.06 -1.70 6.56
C ALA A 31 -0.51 -1.92 5.15
N ILE A 32 -0.11 -3.16 4.80
CA ILE A 32 0.28 -3.49 3.42
C ILE A 32 -0.88 -3.20 2.45
N GLY A 33 -2.11 -3.60 2.79
CA GLY A 33 -3.29 -3.31 1.98
C GLY A 33 -3.54 -1.81 1.78
N VAL A 34 -3.45 -1.01 2.83
CA VAL A 34 -3.63 0.45 2.75
C VAL A 34 -2.52 1.10 1.93
N VAL A 35 -1.26 0.76 2.20
CA VAL A 35 -0.11 1.36 1.50
C VAL A 35 -0.09 0.98 0.02
N THR A 36 -0.51 -0.24 -0.34
CA THR A 36 -0.59 -0.64 -1.76
C THR A 36 -1.70 0.09 -2.51
N ILE A 37 -2.86 0.33 -1.87
CA ILE A 37 -3.99 1.03 -2.51
C ILE A 37 -3.77 2.54 -2.57
N PHE A 38 -3.24 3.13 -1.49
CA PHE A 38 -3.15 4.58 -1.34
C PHE A 38 -1.75 5.15 -1.52
N GLY A 39 -0.70 4.33 -1.57
CA GLY A 39 0.70 4.77 -1.64
C GLY A 39 1.00 5.62 -2.87
N ASP A 40 0.50 5.22 -4.04
CA ASP A 40 0.67 5.98 -5.29
C ASP A 40 0.00 7.36 -5.21
N ASN A 41 -1.24 7.42 -4.70
CA ASN A 41 -1.97 8.68 -4.52
C ASN A 41 -1.25 9.63 -3.55
N ILE A 42 -0.77 9.09 -2.42
CA ILE A 42 -0.02 9.87 -1.44
C ILE A 42 1.28 10.40 -2.07
N ARG A 43 2.02 9.55 -2.79
CA ARG A 43 3.25 9.94 -3.48
C ARG A 43 3.02 11.05 -4.49
N ASP A 44 1.95 10.97 -5.26
CA ASP A 44 1.59 11.98 -6.25
C ASP A 44 1.24 13.33 -5.61
N LEU A 45 0.54 13.32 -4.46
CA LEU A 45 0.28 14.53 -3.68
C LEU A 45 1.58 15.16 -3.15
N PHE A 46 2.48 14.36 -2.60
CA PHE A 46 3.78 14.85 -2.13
C PHE A 46 4.62 15.40 -3.27
N ALA A 47 4.68 14.70 -4.41
CA ALA A 47 5.40 15.19 -5.60
C ALA A 47 4.82 16.52 -6.09
N GLY A 48 3.49 16.67 -6.05
CA GLY A 48 2.84 17.93 -6.39
C GLY A 48 3.19 19.07 -5.44
N ALA A 49 3.19 18.79 -4.13
CA ALA A 49 3.59 19.77 -3.12
C ALA A 49 5.07 20.16 -3.26
N THR A 50 5.97 19.19 -3.50
CA THR A 50 7.40 19.46 -3.73
C THR A 50 7.63 20.30 -4.98
N ASN A 51 6.95 19.99 -6.10
CA ASN A 51 7.09 20.76 -7.33
C ASN A 51 6.55 22.19 -7.17
N ALA A 52 5.41 22.35 -6.51
CA ALA A 52 4.86 23.68 -6.20
C ALA A 52 5.83 24.50 -5.33
N LEU A 53 6.45 23.86 -4.33
CA LEU A 53 7.48 24.49 -3.49
C LEU A 53 8.74 24.86 -4.29
N ALA A 54 9.10 24.06 -5.29
CA ALA A 54 10.21 24.33 -6.20
C ALA A 54 9.89 25.42 -7.26
N GLY A 55 8.68 25.97 -7.28
CA GLY A 55 8.25 27.00 -8.23
C GLY A 55 7.85 26.47 -9.61
N GLU A 56 7.72 25.15 -9.77
CA GLU A 56 7.26 24.51 -11.00
C GLU A 56 5.75 24.73 -11.19
N THR A 57 5.38 25.46 -12.26
CA THR A 57 3.98 25.83 -12.54
C THR A 57 3.20 24.76 -13.31
N LYS A 58 3.88 23.73 -13.82
CA LYS A 58 3.27 22.62 -14.58
C LYS A 58 3.38 21.30 -13.82
N VAL A 59 2.74 21.25 -12.66
CA VAL A 59 2.63 20.02 -11.89
C VAL A 59 1.66 19.06 -12.59
N LYS A 60 2.19 18.15 -13.41
CA LYS A 60 1.43 16.99 -13.89
C LYS A 60 1.35 15.95 -12.77
N VAL A 61 0.44 16.14 -11.83
CA VAL A 61 0.11 15.12 -10.81
C VAL A 61 -0.45 13.91 -11.55
N GLY A 62 0.19 12.75 -11.36
CA GLY A 62 0.12 11.59 -12.25
C GLY A 62 -1.20 10.84 -12.29
N SER A 63 -2.26 11.39 -12.89
CA SER A 63 -3.46 10.64 -13.25
C SER A 63 -3.25 9.61 -14.40
N GLU A 64 -2.06 9.58 -15.00
CA GLU A 64 -1.73 8.78 -16.19
C GLU A 64 -1.14 7.39 -15.86
N ARG A 65 -0.55 7.16 -14.67
CA ARG A 65 0.17 5.90 -14.39
C ARG A 65 -0.71 4.79 -13.82
N ALA A 66 -1.73 5.11 -13.03
CA ALA A 66 -2.67 4.11 -12.51
C ALA A 66 -3.51 3.44 -13.62
N ARG A 67 -3.71 4.13 -14.75
CA ARG A 67 -4.43 3.57 -15.92
C ARG A 67 -3.54 2.76 -16.85
N THR A 68 -2.24 3.04 -16.89
CA THR A 68 -1.37 2.48 -17.94
C THR A 68 -0.82 1.08 -17.59
N SER A 69 -0.62 0.76 -16.31
CA SER A 69 -0.06 -0.54 -15.92
C SER A 69 -1.10 -1.68 -15.89
N HIS A 70 -2.35 -1.40 -15.56
CA HIS A 70 -3.43 -2.41 -15.53
C HIS A 70 -4.43 -2.32 -16.71
N THR A 71 -4.39 -1.27 -17.51
CA THR A 71 -5.27 -1.10 -18.69
C THR A 71 -4.47 -0.97 -19.97
N LYS A 72 -3.31 -1.64 -20.07
CA LYS A 72 -2.64 -1.83 -21.36
C LYS A 72 -3.45 -2.82 -22.20
N SER A 73 -4.62 -2.39 -22.65
CA SER A 73 -5.48 -3.10 -23.58
C SER A 73 -4.66 -3.33 -24.85
N ARG A 74 -4.24 -4.58 -25.04
CA ARG A 74 -3.54 -5.00 -26.25
C ARG A 74 -4.56 -5.00 -27.39
N THR A 75 -4.74 -3.85 -28.02
CA THR A 75 -5.59 -3.73 -29.21
C THR A 75 -4.79 -4.13 -30.46
N LEU A 76 -5.50 -4.46 -31.54
CA LEU A 76 -4.91 -4.85 -32.82
C LEU A 76 -3.92 -3.80 -33.38
N LYS A 77 -4.09 -2.52 -33.02
CA LYS A 77 -3.16 -1.44 -33.37
C LYS A 77 -1.79 -1.61 -32.71
N ASN A 78 -1.76 -2.03 -31.44
CA ASN A 78 -0.51 -2.21 -30.68
C ASN A 78 0.28 -3.43 -31.19
N PHE A 79 -0.40 -4.53 -31.53
CA PHE A 79 0.23 -5.71 -32.14
C PHE A 79 0.85 -5.39 -33.52
N ALA A 80 0.16 -4.61 -34.35
CA ALA A 80 0.68 -4.22 -35.67
C ALA A 80 1.87 -3.26 -35.56
N GLN A 81 1.93 -2.45 -34.52
CA GLN A 81 2.99 -1.45 -34.31
C GLN A 81 4.26 -2.08 -33.73
N ASP A 82 4.13 -3.01 -32.77
CA ASP A 82 5.27 -3.76 -32.21
C ASP A 82 5.99 -4.61 -33.27
N ASN A 83 5.25 -5.15 -34.24
CA ASN A 83 5.82 -5.96 -35.33
C ASN A 83 6.39 -5.12 -36.50
N LYS A 84 6.18 -3.80 -36.49
CA LYS A 84 6.73 -2.88 -37.50
C LYS A 84 8.09 -2.30 -37.10
N GLY A 85 8.44 -2.36 -35.81
CA GLY A 85 9.72 -1.88 -35.26
C GLY A 85 10.81 -2.94 -35.16
N SER A 86 10.53 -4.21 -35.49
CA SER A 86 11.46 -5.34 -35.42
C SER A 86 12.26 -5.58 -36.70
N ASN A 87 12.06 -4.78 -37.75
CA ASN A 87 12.79 -4.85 -39.01
C ASN A 87 13.68 -3.61 -39.23
N GLN A 88 14.56 -3.34 -38.25
CA GLN A 88 15.87 -2.73 -38.51
C GLN A 88 16.95 -3.73 -38.09
#